data_AF-A0A1F6TM40-F1
#
_entry.id   AF-A0A1F6TM40-F1
#
_cell.length_a   1.000
_cell.length_b   1.000
_cell.length_c   1.000
_cell.angle_alpha   90.00
_cell.angle_beta   90.00
_cell.angle_gamma   90.00
#
_symmetry.space_group_name_H-M   'P 1'
#
loop_
_entity.id
_entity.type
_entity.pdbx_description
1 polymer ?
#
loop_
_entity_poly.entity_id
_entity_poly.type
_entity_poly.pdbx_seq_one_letter_code
_entity_poly.pdbx_strand_id
1 'polypeptide(L)'
;MKNIYKYLGLGLLALALVVGVGAGSANAALTFATNAVTEDGALTVTAAGALGFVTGANAINLGTDAVAKTITIGNTTGATVIILNAGTDGIEFEGDLVTKGAVPVYTESGAGVPTGTATNTDTAGLITSSTTSHTTVVATFSNAYATAPVCVVSPANTAAGALAGGAASYFASTSTTALTITTAASTSADAWSYFCIEAE
;
A
#
# COMPACT_ATOMS: atom_id res chain seq x y z
N MET A 1 40.47 -10.47 -58.90
CA MET A 1 39.66 -11.06 -57.81
C MET A 1 40.07 -10.63 -56.39
N LYS A 2 41.10 -9.78 -56.19
CA LYS A 2 41.61 -9.42 -54.85
C LYS A 2 40.84 -8.29 -54.13
N ASN A 3 39.99 -7.55 -54.87
CA ASN A 3 39.30 -6.36 -54.35
C ASN A 3 37.92 -6.65 -53.74
N ILE A 4 37.38 -7.86 -53.90
CA ILE A 4 36.05 -8.24 -53.41
C ILE A 4 36.06 -8.60 -51.91
N TYR A 5 37.17 -9.13 -51.40
CA TYR A 5 37.31 -9.49 -49.98
C TYR A 5 37.48 -8.29 -49.04
N LYS A 6 37.84 -7.13 -49.58
CA LYS A 6 38.10 -5.90 -48.80
C LYS A 6 36.80 -5.30 -48.24
N TYR A 7 35.70 -5.42 -48.98
CA TYR A 7 34.37 -5.02 -48.54
C TYR A 7 33.63 -6.11 -47.77
N LEU A 8 33.99 -7.38 -48.01
CA LEU A 8 33.44 -8.51 -47.27
C LEU A 8 33.84 -8.48 -45.79
N GLY A 9 35.07 -8.06 -45.46
CA GLY A 9 35.52 -7.93 -44.06
C GLY A 9 34.80 -6.82 -43.28
N LEU A 10 34.59 -5.65 -43.90
CA LEU A 10 33.86 -4.54 -43.27
C LEU A 10 32.36 -4.83 -43.17
N GLY A 11 31.78 -5.42 -44.21
CA GLY A 11 30.37 -5.82 -44.25
C GLY A 11 30.05 -6.91 -43.23
N LEU A 12 30.95 -7.88 -43.02
CA LEU A 12 30.78 -8.91 -41.99
C LEU A 12 30.95 -8.35 -40.58
N LEU A 13 31.81 -7.35 -40.37
CA LEU A 13 31.94 -6.65 -39.08
C LEU A 13 30.71 -5.81 -38.74
N ALA A 14 30.18 -5.06 -39.72
CA ALA A 14 28.96 -4.28 -39.57
C ALA A 14 27.74 -5.19 -39.35
N LEU A 15 27.66 -6.30 -40.09
CA LEU A 15 26.64 -7.31 -39.90
C LEU A 15 26.80 -7.97 -38.51
N ALA A 16 28.01 -8.34 -38.08
CA ALA A 16 28.23 -8.88 -36.74
C ALA A 16 27.88 -7.89 -35.61
N LEU A 17 28.05 -6.59 -35.83
CA LEU A 17 27.61 -5.55 -34.89
C LEU A 17 26.08 -5.41 -34.88
N VAL A 18 25.43 -5.53 -36.05
CA VAL A 18 23.97 -5.49 -36.22
C VAL A 18 23.28 -6.79 -35.81
N VAL A 19 23.93 -7.95 -35.91
CA VAL A 19 23.39 -9.26 -35.48
C VAL A 19 23.79 -9.57 -34.04
N GLY A 20 24.88 -9.00 -33.53
CA GLY A 20 25.24 -9.07 -32.11
C GLY A 20 24.21 -8.40 -31.18
N VAL A 21 23.33 -7.56 -31.73
CA VAL A 21 22.16 -6.99 -31.04
C VAL A 21 20.87 -7.77 -31.30
N GLY A 22 20.93 -8.86 -32.08
CA GLY A 22 19.80 -9.70 -32.44
C GLY A 22 19.85 -11.07 -31.79
N ALA A 23 18.93 -11.33 -30.86
CA ALA A 23 18.59 -12.66 -30.32
C ALA A 23 19.73 -13.42 -29.60
N GLY A 24 20.12 -12.92 -28.42
CA GLY A 24 20.93 -13.68 -27.47
C GLY A 24 21.48 -12.75 -26.40
N SER A 25 21.09 -12.94 -25.14
CA SER A 25 21.56 -12.15 -24.01
C SER A 25 23.10 -12.13 -23.96
N ALA A 26 23.70 -11.02 -24.38
CA ALA A 26 25.08 -10.72 -24.06
C ALA A 26 25.09 -10.22 -22.61
N ASN A 27 25.62 -11.02 -21.68
CA ASN A 27 26.00 -10.52 -20.34
C ASN A 27 27.26 -9.64 -20.45
N ALA A 28 27.28 -8.69 -21.39
CA ALA A 28 28.24 -7.61 -21.43
C ALA A 28 27.61 -6.41 -20.71
N ALA A 29 28.34 -5.78 -19.80
CA ALA A 29 27.91 -4.53 -19.20
C ALA A 29 27.71 -3.49 -20.32
N LEU A 30 26.45 -3.23 -20.68
CA LEU A 30 26.09 -2.28 -21.72
C LEU A 30 25.69 -0.97 -21.06
N THR A 31 26.47 0.09 -21.29
CA THR A 31 26.18 1.43 -20.79
C THR A 31 25.64 2.27 -21.93
N PHE A 32 24.42 2.75 -21.79
CA PHE A 32 23.80 3.71 -22.71
C PHE A 32 23.87 5.11 -22.10
N ALA A 33 24.47 6.05 -22.81
CA ALA A 33 24.39 7.46 -22.48
C ALA A 33 23.35 8.11 -23.41
N THR A 34 22.12 8.24 -22.93
CA THR A 34 21.01 8.88 -23.67
C THR A 34 20.40 9.98 -22.83
N ASN A 35 20.01 11.09 -23.48
CA ASN A 35 19.35 12.21 -22.79
C ASN A 35 17.88 11.92 -22.49
N ALA A 36 17.23 11.11 -23.33
CA ALA A 36 15.85 10.70 -23.18
C ALA A 36 15.65 9.33 -23.82
N VAL A 37 14.72 8.56 -23.26
CA VAL A 37 14.13 7.38 -23.87
C VAL A 37 12.64 7.68 -23.98
N THR A 38 12.12 7.70 -25.20
CA THR A 38 10.71 8.03 -25.48
C THR A 38 10.14 6.88 -26.29
N GLU A 39 9.07 6.28 -25.79
CA GLU A 39 8.43 5.13 -26.40
C GLU A 39 6.93 5.41 -26.52
N ASP A 40 6.33 5.16 -27.68
CA ASP A 40 4.87 5.27 -27.89
C ASP A 40 4.10 4.08 -27.28
N GLY A 41 4.83 3.01 -26.93
CA GLY A 41 4.31 1.78 -26.35
C GLY A 41 4.72 1.57 -24.90
N ALA A 42 4.95 0.31 -24.53
CA ALA A 42 5.42 -0.06 -23.21
C ALA A 42 6.95 -0.19 -23.18
N LEU A 43 7.61 0.57 -22.31
CA LEU A 43 8.98 0.29 -21.91
C LEU A 43 8.98 -0.74 -20.78
N THR A 44 9.35 -1.98 -21.07
CA THR A 44 9.45 -3.05 -20.07
C THR A 44 10.91 -3.26 -19.68
N VAL A 45 11.22 -3.11 -18.39
CA VAL A 45 12.53 -3.41 -17.83
C VAL A 45 12.38 -4.52 -16.81
N THR A 46 12.98 -5.67 -17.09
CA THR A 46 13.02 -6.82 -16.17
C THR A 46 14.44 -6.98 -15.65
N ALA A 47 14.62 -6.84 -14.33
CA ALA A 47 15.91 -7.07 -13.67
C ALA A 47 15.83 -8.35 -12.85
N ALA A 48 16.81 -9.24 -13.01
CA ALA A 48 17.00 -10.39 -12.12
C ALA A 48 17.64 -9.99 -10.78
N GLY A 49 18.32 -8.85 -10.76
CA GLY A 49 18.90 -8.22 -9.57
C GLY A 49 18.21 -6.89 -9.25
N ALA A 50 18.95 -5.97 -8.65
CA ALA A 50 18.44 -4.65 -8.32
C ALA A 50 18.22 -3.79 -9.58
N LEU A 51 17.10 -3.07 -9.62
CA LEU A 51 16.89 -1.93 -10.51
C LEU A 51 17.08 -0.65 -9.69
N GLY A 52 18.09 0.14 -10.02
CA GLY A 52 18.42 1.38 -9.31
C GLY A 52 18.11 2.62 -10.14
N PHE A 53 17.46 3.60 -9.52
CA PHE A 53 17.31 4.94 -10.05
C PHE A 53 18.06 5.90 -9.14
N VAL A 54 19.15 6.47 -9.64
CA VAL A 54 19.99 7.39 -8.87
C VAL A 54 19.91 8.75 -9.53
N THR A 55 19.23 9.69 -8.86
CA THR A 55 19.20 11.09 -9.25
C THR A 55 20.10 11.89 -8.30
N GLY A 56 20.65 13.01 -8.80
CA GLY A 56 21.30 14.02 -7.95
C GLY A 56 20.26 14.82 -7.16
N ALA A 57 20.31 16.14 -7.24
CA ALA A 57 19.31 17.03 -6.63
C ALA A 57 17.95 17.05 -7.37
N ASN A 58 17.72 16.12 -8.29
CA ASN A 58 16.51 16.09 -9.13
C ASN A 58 15.54 15.02 -8.64
N ALA A 59 14.26 15.18 -8.99
CA ALA A 59 13.21 14.22 -8.67
C ALA A 59 13.19 13.00 -9.61
N ILE A 60 12.60 11.91 -9.11
CA ILE A 60 12.07 10.81 -9.93
C ILE A 60 10.57 11.04 -10.04
N ASN A 61 10.10 11.39 -11.23
CA ASN A 61 8.70 11.66 -11.49
C ASN A 61 8.03 10.41 -12.10
N LEU A 62 6.95 9.93 -11.48
CA LEU A 62 6.18 8.77 -11.93
C LEU A 62 4.73 9.19 -12.17
N GLY A 63 4.22 8.94 -13.38
CA GLY A 63 2.81 9.17 -13.71
C GLY A 63 2.33 10.62 -13.60
N THR A 64 3.20 11.60 -13.85
CA THR A 64 2.93 13.04 -13.62
C THR A 64 2.07 13.72 -14.69
N ASP A 65 1.53 12.99 -15.66
CA ASP A 65 0.57 13.56 -16.60
C ASP A 65 -0.82 13.71 -15.96
N ALA A 66 -1.73 14.45 -16.59
CA ALA A 66 -3.05 14.76 -16.03
C ALA A 66 -4.05 13.59 -16.05
N VAL A 67 -3.68 12.43 -16.58
CA VAL A 67 -4.56 11.27 -16.73
C VAL A 67 -4.33 10.32 -15.55
N ALA A 68 -5.40 9.72 -15.04
CA ALA A 68 -5.31 8.74 -13.95
C ALA A 68 -4.32 7.61 -14.29
N LYS A 69 -3.34 7.39 -13.39
CA LYS A 69 -2.37 6.30 -13.47
C LYS A 69 -2.45 5.41 -12.25
N THR A 70 -2.22 4.13 -12.46
CA THR A 70 -1.94 3.18 -11.36
C THR A 70 -0.44 2.96 -11.30
N ILE A 71 0.18 3.32 -10.18
CA ILE A 71 1.57 2.97 -9.88
C ILE A 71 1.54 1.82 -8.87
N THR A 72 1.94 0.63 -9.32
CA THR A 72 2.01 -0.57 -8.47
C THR A 72 3.46 -0.81 -8.05
N ILE A 73 3.71 -0.83 -6.74
CA ILE A 73 5.04 -1.09 -6.17
C ILE A 73 4.94 -2.35 -5.28
N GLY A 74 5.82 -3.32 -5.54
CA GLY A 74 5.85 -4.60 -4.81
C GLY A 74 4.90 -5.67 -5.38
N ASN A 75 4.59 -6.68 -4.56
CA ASN A 75 3.66 -7.76 -4.91
C ASN A 75 2.70 -8.09 -3.75
N THR A 76 1.61 -8.81 -4.05
CA THR A 76 0.51 -9.11 -3.11
C THR A 76 0.52 -10.52 -2.54
N THR A 77 1.45 -11.38 -2.98
CA THR A 77 1.47 -12.82 -2.65
C THR A 77 2.74 -13.27 -1.94
N GLY A 78 3.71 -12.37 -1.73
CA GLY A 78 4.95 -12.64 -1.02
C GLY A 78 5.32 -11.53 -0.05
N ALA A 79 6.33 -11.80 0.79
CA ALA A 79 6.87 -10.82 1.74
C ALA A 79 7.72 -9.79 0.98
N THR A 80 7.07 -8.73 0.47
CA THR A 80 7.77 -7.57 -0.07
C THR A 80 7.75 -6.45 0.94
N VAL A 81 8.92 -5.95 1.33
CA VAL A 81 9.05 -4.75 2.15
C VAL A 81 9.22 -3.56 1.22
N ILE A 82 8.45 -2.50 1.45
CA ILE A 82 8.68 -1.17 0.86
C ILE A 82 9.28 -0.30 1.96
N ILE A 83 10.50 0.19 1.73
CA ILE A 83 11.17 1.13 2.64
C ILE A 83 11.11 2.52 1.99
N LEU A 84 10.47 3.47 2.67
CA LEU A 84 10.40 4.88 2.25
C LEU A 84 11.16 5.72 3.27
N ASN A 85 12.39 6.09 2.93
CA ASN A 85 13.17 7.03 3.74
C ASN A 85 13.01 8.44 3.18
N ALA A 86 12.59 9.37 4.02
CA ALA A 86 12.49 10.78 3.68
C ALA A 86 13.47 11.63 4.49
N GLY A 87 13.92 12.72 3.88
CA GLY A 87 14.69 13.77 4.55
C GLY A 87 13.79 14.71 5.35
N THR A 88 14.20 15.97 5.47
CA THR A 88 13.49 16.99 6.24
C THR A 88 12.09 17.30 5.74
N ASP A 89 11.81 17.03 4.47
CA ASP A 89 10.54 17.38 3.82
C ASP A 89 9.49 16.25 3.98
N GLY A 90 9.88 15.10 4.53
CA GLY A 90 8.95 14.03 4.90
C GLY A 90 8.32 13.26 3.73
N ILE A 91 7.22 12.56 4.05
CA ILE A 91 6.39 11.82 3.10
C ILE A 91 5.01 12.48 3.11
N GLU A 92 4.53 12.90 1.95
CA GLU A 92 3.23 13.55 1.76
C GLU A 92 2.28 12.66 0.96
N PHE A 93 1.03 12.60 1.40
CA PHE A 93 -0.08 11.95 0.70
C PHE A 93 -1.19 13.00 0.49
N GLU A 94 -1.42 13.41 -0.75
CA GLU A 94 -2.45 14.41 -1.08
C GLU A 94 -3.87 13.85 -1.02
N GLY A 95 -4.02 12.53 -1.21
CA GLY A 95 -5.30 11.84 -1.24
C GLY A 95 -5.48 10.83 -0.09
N ASP A 96 -6.42 9.91 -0.28
CA ASP A 96 -6.75 8.89 0.71
C ASP A 96 -5.60 7.89 0.91
N LEU A 97 -5.19 7.69 2.16
CA LEU A 97 -4.37 6.54 2.55
C LEU A 97 -5.29 5.35 2.83
N VAL A 98 -5.25 4.35 1.96
CA VAL A 98 -6.07 3.13 2.10
C VAL A 98 -5.18 1.95 2.45
N THR A 99 -5.41 1.33 3.61
CA THR A 99 -4.80 0.05 3.97
C THR A 99 -5.66 -1.11 3.44
N LYS A 100 -5.02 -2.21 3.06
CA LYS A 100 -5.67 -3.47 2.69
C LYS A 100 -5.13 -4.57 3.60
N GLY A 101 -6.00 -5.46 4.03
CA GLY A 101 -5.68 -6.47 5.03
C GLY A 101 -6.87 -7.40 5.27
N ALA A 102 -6.67 -8.36 6.16
CA ALA A 102 -7.72 -9.29 6.56
C ALA A 102 -8.82 -8.55 7.34
N VAL A 103 -10.07 -9.00 7.19
CA VAL A 103 -11.26 -8.33 7.73
C VAL A 103 -11.52 -8.81 9.17
N PRO A 104 -11.52 -7.92 10.17
CA PRO A 104 -11.84 -8.31 11.55
C PRO A 104 -13.23 -8.93 11.68
N VAL A 105 -13.39 -9.76 12.70
CA VAL A 105 -14.69 -10.28 13.12
C VAL A 105 -15.27 -9.37 14.20
N TYR A 106 -16.52 -8.93 14.04
CA TYR A 106 -17.16 -8.02 14.99
C TYR A 106 -18.13 -8.72 15.92
N THR A 107 -18.10 -8.34 17.19
CA THR A 107 -19.07 -8.76 18.21
C THR A 107 -19.45 -7.58 19.09
N GLU A 108 -20.60 -7.66 19.76
CA GLU A 108 -20.99 -6.70 20.79
C GLU A 108 -21.55 -7.43 22.01
N SER A 109 -21.59 -6.73 23.14
CA SER A 109 -22.36 -7.20 24.30
C SER A 109 -23.84 -7.19 23.96
N GLY A 110 -24.59 -8.19 24.42
CA GLY A 110 -26.00 -8.33 24.09
C GLY A 110 -26.21 -9.38 23.00
N ALA A 111 -27.37 -9.33 22.35
CA ALA A 111 -27.76 -10.31 21.33
C ALA A 111 -27.53 -9.83 19.89
N GLY A 112 -27.11 -8.59 19.70
CA GLY A 112 -26.88 -8.02 18.37
C GLY A 112 -25.50 -8.36 17.82
N VAL A 113 -25.31 -8.00 16.55
CA VAL A 113 -24.10 -8.27 15.79
C VAL A 113 -23.70 -6.96 15.09
N PRO A 114 -22.54 -6.37 15.41
CA PRO A 114 -22.07 -5.19 14.71
C PRO A 114 -21.71 -5.54 13.26
N THR A 115 -21.68 -4.52 12.43
CA THR A 115 -21.28 -4.63 11.03
C THR A 115 -20.04 -3.79 10.77
N GLY A 116 -19.24 -4.23 9.80
CA GLY A 116 -18.16 -3.44 9.23
C GLY A 116 -18.41 -3.19 7.74
N THR A 117 -17.68 -2.25 7.15
CA THR A 117 -17.70 -2.07 5.69
C THR A 117 -16.87 -3.15 5.00
N ALA A 118 -17.14 -3.39 3.71
CA ALA A 118 -16.42 -4.37 2.90
C ALA A 118 -14.91 -4.04 2.74
N THR A 119 -14.49 -2.82 3.06
CA THR A 119 -13.11 -2.37 3.00
C THR A 119 -12.38 -2.38 4.33
N ASN A 120 -13.04 -2.81 5.41
CA ASN A 120 -12.40 -2.89 6.72
C ASN A 120 -11.26 -3.91 6.70
N THR A 121 -10.23 -3.60 7.49
CA THR A 121 -9.03 -4.41 7.66
C THR A 121 -8.62 -4.37 9.12
N ASP A 122 -7.77 -5.28 9.57
CA ASP A 122 -7.20 -5.23 10.94
C ASP A 122 -6.56 -3.87 11.27
N THR A 123 -6.08 -3.12 10.26
CA THR A 123 -5.42 -1.82 10.45
C THR A 123 -6.32 -0.60 10.27
N ALA A 124 -7.47 -0.71 9.61
CA ALA A 124 -8.36 0.43 9.42
C ALA A 124 -9.77 0.00 9.03
N GLY A 125 -10.77 0.75 9.49
CA GLY A 125 -12.15 0.52 9.07
C GLY A 125 -13.19 1.36 9.80
N LEU A 126 -14.45 1.05 9.52
CA LEU A 126 -15.64 1.62 10.15
C LEU A 126 -16.48 0.49 10.75
N ILE A 127 -16.76 0.54 12.05
CA ILE A 127 -17.61 -0.42 12.77
C ILE A 127 -18.92 0.27 13.11
N THR A 128 -20.05 -0.40 12.92
CA THR A 128 -21.39 0.06 13.31
C THR A 128 -22.05 -0.98 14.22
N SER A 129 -22.37 -0.61 15.46
CA SER A 129 -23.12 -1.48 16.38
C SER A 129 -24.56 -1.70 15.92
N SER A 130 -25.20 -2.72 16.47
CA SER A 130 -26.62 -2.93 16.23
C SER A 130 -27.49 -2.04 17.14
N THR A 131 -28.80 -2.07 16.92
CA THR A 131 -29.78 -1.39 17.78
C THR A 131 -30.17 -2.20 19.03
N THR A 132 -29.48 -3.30 19.33
CA THR A 132 -29.69 -4.01 20.60
C THR A 132 -28.93 -3.34 21.73
N SER A 133 -29.36 -3.55 22.98
CA SER A 133 -28.70 -2.97 24.14
C SER A 133 -27.26 -3.48 24.24
N HIS A 134 -26.30 -2.58 24.11
CA HIS A 134 -24.88 -2.88 24.18
C HIS A 134 -24.12 -1.87 25.03
N THR A 135 -22.96 -2.30 25.51
CA THR A 135 -21.97 -1.57 26.32
C THR A 135 -20.55 -1.83 25.83
N THR A 136 -20.34 -2.86 25.01
CA THR A 136 -19.04 -3.15 24.38
C THR A 136 -19.23 -3.54 22.92
N VAL A 137 -18.35 -3.07 22.05
CA VAL A 137 -18.21 -3.47 20.65
C VAL A 137 -16.76 -3.88 20.43
N VAL A 138 -16.53 -5.06 19.88
CA VAL A 138 -15.20 -5.65 19.72
C VAL A 138 -14.95 -5.95 18.26
N ALA A 139 -13.84 -5.45 17.72
CA ALA A 139 -13.25 -5.95 16.49
C ALA A 139 -12.12 -6.92 16.85
N THR A 140 -12.34 -8.20 16.61
CA THR A 140 -11.32 -9.24 16.76
C THR A 140 -10.49 -9.27 15.49
N PHE A 141 -9.20 -8.98 15.61
CA PHE A 141 -8.27 -9.00 14.48
C PHE A 141 -8.18 -10.41 13.89
N SER A 142 -8.11 -10.47 12.57
CA SER A 142 -7.94 -11.74 11.85
C SER A 142 -6.58 -12.37 12.12
N ASN A 143 -5.57 -11.53 12.34
CA ASN A 143 -4.24 -11.97 12.73
C ASN A 143 -3.91 -11.44 14.13
N ALA A 144 -3.33 -12.31 14.96
CA ALA A 144 -2.81 -11.87 16.24
C ALA A 144 -1.51 -11.07 16.01
N TYR A 145 -1.45 -9.86 16.58
CA TYR A 145 -0.24 -9.07 16.64
C TYR A 145 0.72 -9.63 17.70
N ALA A 146 2.03 -9.46 17.49
CA ALA A 146 3.05 -9.83 18.48
C ALA A 146 2.94 -8.96 19.75
N THR A 147 2.68 -7.67 19.55
CA THR A 147 2.41 -6.67 20.59
C THR A 147 1.07 -6.01 20.30
N ALA A 148 0.32 -5.59 21.32
CA ALA A 148 -0.95 -4.89 21.09
C ALA A 148 -0.71 -3.63 20.23
N PRO A 149 -1.44 -3.45 19.10
CA PRO A 149 -1.27 -2.28 18.27
C PRO A 149 -1.81 -1.04 18.98
N VAL A 150 -1.33 0.13 18.55
CA VAL A 150 -1.90 1.41 18.95
C VAL A 150 -3.02 1.74 17.97
N CYS A 151 -4.25 1.80 18.45
CA CYS A 151 -5.41 2.18 17.65
C CYS A 151 -5.95 3.55 18.08
N VAL A 152 -6.25 4.37 17.09
CA VAL A 152 -7.02 5.60 17.25
C VAL A 152 -8.46 5.31 16.81
N VAL A 153 -9.43 5.68 17.65
CA VAL A 153 -10.86 5.48 17.38
C VAL A 153 -11.61 6.79 17.50
N SER A 154 -12.37 7.15 16.47
CA SER A 154 -13.18 8.37 16.41
C SER A 154 -14.65 8.04 16.17
N PRO A 155 -15.61 8.82 16.71
CA PRO A 155 -17.01 8.68 16.34
C PRO A 155 -17.18 9.01 14.85
N ALA A 156 -18.00 8.23 14.17
CA ALA A 156 -18.31 8.39 12.75
C ALA A 156 -19.78 8.79 12.49
N ASN A 157 -20.61 8.85 13.54
CA ASN A 157 -21.97 9.36 13.45
C ASN A 157 -22.37 10.14 14.72
N THR A 158 -23.55 10.76 14.68
CA THR A 158 -24.06 11.61 15.77
C THR A 158 -24.34 10.84 17.05
N ALA A 159 -24.75 9.57 16.95
CA ALA A 159 -25.07 8.73 18.10
C ALA A 159 -23.79 8.35 18.88
N ALA A 160 -22.75 7.88 18.19
CA ALA A 160 -21.43 7.67 18.76
C ALA A 160 -20.80 8.98 19.27
N GLY A 161 -21.06 10.10 18.59
CA GLY A 161 -20.62 11.43 19.02
C GLY A 161 -21.24 11.86 20.36
N ALA A 162 -22.49 11.47 20.64
CA ALA A 162 -23.13 11.73 21.93
C ALA A 162 -22.49 10.92 23.07
N LEU A 163 -22.00 9.71 22.78
CA LEU A 163 -21.19 8.91 23.70
C LEU A 163 -19.77 9.49 23.89
N ALA A 164 -19.28 10.30 22.95
CA ALA A 164 -18.01 11.00 23.09
C ALA A 164 -18.12 12.28 23.93
N GLY A 165 -19.26 12.99 23.85
CA GLY A 165 -19.47 14.31 24.45
C GLY A 165 -20.31 14.35 25.73
N GLY A 166 -20.85 13.22 26.19
CA GLY A 166 -21.65 13.14 27.41
C GLY A 166 -20.84 12.81 28.68
N ALA A 167 -21.52 12.71 29.83
CA ALA A 167 -20.96 12.17 31.08
C ALA A 167 -20.57 10.67 30.98
N ALA A 168 -20.85 10.06 29.84
CA ALA A 168 -20.68 8.66 29.50
C ALA A 168 -19.67 8.53 28.35
N SER A 169 -18.43 8.96 28.57
CA SER A 169 -17.34 8.82 27.62
C SER A 169 -17.19 7.36 27.16
N TYR A 170 -16.99 7.12 25.86
CA TYR A 170 -16.51 5.83 25.39
C TYR A 170 -14.98 5.75 25.55
N PHE A 171 -14.48 4.54 25.76
CA PHE A 171 -13.06 4.25 25.85
C PHE A 171 -12.70 3.09 24.93
N ALA A 172 -11.62 3.22 24.18
CA ALA A 172 -11.08 2.17 23.34
C ALA A 172 -9.83 1.57 24.00
N SER A 173 -9.78 0.25 24.10
CA SER A 173 -8.60 -0.51 24.50
C SER A 173 -8.21 -1.49 23.42
N THR A 174 -6.92 -1.73 23.28
CA THR A 174 -6.37 -2.72 22.35
C THR A 174 -5.67 -3.84 23.10
N SER A 175 -5.76 -5.05 22.55
CA SER A 175 -4.95 -6.21 22.90
C SER A 175 -4.24 -6.72 21.66
N THR A 176 -3.44 -7.78 21.78
CA THR A 176 -2.81 -8.44 20.63
C THR A 176 -3.81 -9.04 19.63
N THR A 177 -5.08 -9.21 20.01
CA THR A 177 -6.09 -9.88 19.19
C THR A 177 -7.35 -9.07 18.96
N ALA A 178 -7.52 -7.93 19.62
CA ALA A 178 -8.74 -7.16 19.47
C ALA A 178 -8.59 -5.66 19.76
N LEU A 179 -9.43 -4.89 19.09
CA LEU A 179 -9.84 -3.55 19.48
C LEU A 179 -11.21 -3.64 20.16
N THR A 180 -11.31 -3.17 21.41
CA THR A 180 -12.56 -3.14 22.18
C THR A 180 -12.95 -1.69 22.45
N ILE A 181 -14.15 -1.32 22.04
CA ILE A 181 -14.80 -0.04 22.32
C ILE A 181 -15.83 -0.29 23.43
N THR A 182 -15.62 0.35 24.58
CA THR A 182 -16.54 0.30 25.72
C THR A 182 -17.30 1.60 25.81
N THR A 183 -18.62 1.52 25.96
CA THR A 183 -19.56 2.66 25.98
C THR A 183 -20.47 2.56 27.20
N ALA A 184 -21.20 3.64 27.52
CA ALA A 184 -22.42 3.47 28.29
C ALA A 184 -23.46 2.66 27.49
N ALA A 185 -24.47 2.15 28.19
CA ALA A 185 -25.54 1.38 27.56
C ALA A 185 -26.20 2.21 26.44
N SER A 186 -26.20 1.65 25.23
CA SER A 186 -26.83 2.23 24.04
C SER A 186 -27.70 1.18 23.34
N THR A 187 -28.77 1.64 22.70
CA THR A 187 -29.60 0.86 21.78
C THR A 187 -29.63 1.51 20.38
N SER A 188 -28.74 2.46 20.13
CA SER A 188 -28.61 3.14 18.84
C SER A 188 -27.66 2.37 17.93
N ALA A 189 -27.73 2.59 16.62
CA ALA A 189 -26.69 2.12 15.70
C ALA A 189 -25.50 3.11 15.74
N ASP A 190 -24.61 2.92 16.70
CA ASP A 190 -23.43 3.77 16.92
C ASP A 190 -22.29 3.37 15.96
N ALA A 191 -21.59 4.34 15.38
CA ALA A 191 -20.54 4.07 14.40
C ALA A 191 -19.20 4.70 14.79
N TRP A 192 -18.11 3.95 14.62
CA TRP A 192 -16.74 4.39 14.91
C TRP A 192 -15.77 4.04 13.79
N SER A 193 -14.97 5.02 13.39
CA SER A 193 -13.81 4.81 12.52
C SER A 193 -12.60 4.48 13.38
N TYR A 194 -11.80 3.50 12.96
CA TYR A 194 -10.55 3.15 13.62
C TYR A 194 -9.39 3.09 12.64
N PHE A 195 -8.21 3.38 13.16
CA PHE A 195 -6.93 3.19 12.49
C PHE A 195 -5.93 2.65 13.51
N CYS A 196 -5.28 1.55 13.19
CA CYS A 196 -4.36 0.80 14.04
C CYS A 196 -2.99 0.70 13.39
N ILE A 197 -1.96 1.01 14.16
CA ILE A 197 -0.56 0.84 13.77
C ILE A 197 0.08 -0.18 14.73
N GLU A 198 0.85 -1.11 14.17
CA GLU A 198 1.65 -2.04 14.97
C GLU A 198 2.68 -1.27 15.81
N ALA A 199 2.74 -1.56 17.11
CA ALA A 199 3.84 -1.09 17.94
C ALA A 199 5.04 -2.00 17.69
N GLU A 200 6.10 -1.46 17.08
CA GLU A 200 7.40 -2.12 16.97
C GLU A 200 8.03 -2.41 18.34
#